data_AF-W9T4B5-F1
#
_entry.id   AF-W9T4B5-F1
#
_cell.length_a   1.000
_cell.length_b   1.000
_cell.length_c   1.000
_cell.angle_alpha   90.00
_cell.angle_beta   90.00
_cell.angle_gamma   90.00
#
_symmetry.space_group_name_H-M   'P 1'
#
loop_
_entity.id
_entity.type
_entity.pdbx_description
1 polymer ?
#
loop_
_entity_poly.entity_id
_entity_poly.type
_entity_poly.pdbx_seq_one_letter_code
_entity_poly.pdbx_strand_id
1 'polypeptide(L)'
;MWHELVLCGIGGRTIAEAQQRLSYTEFCSWMRYRRKRGSLHLGMRVERGAALLATLYANAHSKNGGHKLYDFMPHEEEPAVTLEQAMATWH
;
A
#
# COMPACT_ATOMS: atom_id res chain seq x y z
N MET A 1 9.80 -0.52 -6.83
CA MET A 1 9.40 -0.61 -8.26
C MET A 1 9.88 -1.91 -8.89
N TRP A 2 11.19 -2.16 -9.01
CA TRP A 2 11.71 -3.41 -9.62
C TRP A 2 11.17 -4.68 -8.98
N HIS A 3 11.10 -4.75 -7.65
CA HIS A 3 10.49 -5.87 -6.93
C HIS A 3 9.05 -6.15 -7.36
N GLU A 4 8.21 -5.12 -7.51
CA GLU A 4 6.82 -5.27 -7.95
C GLU A 4 6.74 -5.74 -9.41
N LEU A 5 7.62 -5.23 -10.29
CA LEU A 5 7.66 -5.67 -11.68
C LEU A 5 7.99 -7.16 -11.79
N VAL A 6 9.02 -7.62 -11.08
CA VAL A 6 9.44 -9.03 -11.09
C VAL A 6 8.37 -9.93 -10.46
N LEU A 7 7.76 -9.52 -9.34
CA LEU A 7 6.66 -10.27 -8.71
C LEU A 7 5.45 -10.40 -9.65
N CYS A 8 5.19 -9.40 -10.49
CA CYS A 8 4.16 -9.44 -11.51
C CYS A 8 4.61 -10.09 -12.83
N GLY A 9 5.82 -10.65 -12.89
CA GLY A 9 6.35 -11.33 -14.08
C GLY A 9 6.79 -10.39 -15.23
N ILE A 10 6.96 -9.09 -14.95
CA ILE A 10 7.34 -8.09 -15.94
C ILE A 10 8.87 -8.00 -16.00
N GLY A 11 9.44 -8.25 -17.17
CA GLY A 11 10.88 -8.13 -17.43
C GLY A 11 11.73 -9.34 -17.03
N GLY A 12 11.22 -10.32 -16.28
CA GLY A 12 11.96 -11.53 -15.93
C GLY A 12 11.59 -12.11 -14.56
N ARG A 13 12.42 -13.04 -14.07
CA ARG A 13 12.24 -13.68 -12.76
C ARG A 13 13.14 -13.07 -11.67
N THR A 14 14.09 -12.22 -12.07
CA THR A 14 14.99 -11.51 -11.15
C THR A 14 15.05 -10.04 -11.50
N ILE A 15 15.52 -9.23 -10.54
CA ILE A 15 15.72 -7.78 -10.76
C ILE A 15 16.76 -7.54 -11.86
N ALA A 16 17.83 -8.32 -11.88
CA ALA A 16 18.89 -8.20 -12.88
C ALA A 16 18.37 -8.50 -14.29
N GLU A 17 17.58 -9.57 -14.47
CA GLU A 17 16.94 -9.88 -15.75
C GLU A 17 15.98 -8.76 -16.18
N ALA A 18 15.16 -8.25 -15.25
CA ALA A 18 14.23 -7.17 -15.52
C ALA A 18 14.95 -5.90 -15.96
N GLN A 19 16.07 -5.55 -15.33
CA GLN A 19 16.90 -4.41 -15.73
C GLN A 19 17.57 -4.59 -17.09
N GLN A 20 17.94 -5.82 -17.46
CA GLN A 20 18.54 -6.12 -18.76
C GLN A 20 17.51 -6.12 -19.90
N ARG A 21 16.28 -6.58 -19.63
CA ARG A 21 15.25 -6.76 -20.66
C ARG A 21 14.33 -5.56 -20.85
N LEU A 22 14.06 -4.78 -19.80
CA LEU A 22 13.18 -3.62 -19.88
C LEU A 22 13.94 -2.40 -20.38
N SER A 23 13.38 -1.74 -21.39
CA SER A 23 13.86 -0.42 -21.80
C SER A 23 13.56 0.64 -20.73
N TYR A 24 14.39 1.68 -20.68
CA TYR A 24 14.18 2.80 -19.75
C TYR A 24 12.82 3.49 -19.95
N THR A 25 12.38 3.65 -21.20
CA THR A 25 11.10 4.28 -21.54
C THR A 25 9.92 3.46 -21.03
N GLU A 26 9.98 2.14 -21.15
CA GLU A 26 8.97 1.23 -20.62
C GLU A 26 8.94 1.24 -19.10
N PHE A 27 10.11 1.20 -18.44
CA PHE A 27 10.21 1.33 -16.99
C PHE A 27 9.56 2.65 -16.49
N CYS A 28 9.84 3.77 -17.16
CA CYS A 28 9.21 5.06 -16.90
C CYS A 28 7.69 5.05 -17.13
N SER A 29 7.20 4.29 -18.12
CA SER A 29 5.77 4.07 -18.33
C SER A 29 5.13 3.34 -17.14
N TRP A 30 5.74 2.25 -16.68
CA TRP A 30 5.29 1.52 -15.50
C TRP A 30 5.32 2.34 -14.23
N MET A 31 6.34 3.18 -14.03
CA MET A 31 6.39 4.11 -12.90
C MET A 31 5.21 5.09 -12.92
N ARG A 32 4.88 5.65 -14.09
CA ARG A 32 3.71 6.53 -14.26
C ARG A 32 2.41 5.79 -13.98
N TYR A 33 2.29 4.56 -14.48
CA TYR A 33 1.13 3.71 -14.20
C TYR A 33 0.96 3.45 -12.70
N ARG A 34 2.03 3.05 -12.00
CA ARG A 34 2.02 2.82 -10.54
C ARG A 34 1.66 4.09 -9.77
N ARG A 35 2.17 5.26 -10.16
CA ARG A 35 1.79 6.54 -9.54
C ARG A 35 0.29 6.84 -9.69
N LYS A 36 -0.29 6.53 -10.85
CA LYS A 36 -1.70 6.79 -11.14
C LYS A 36 -2.66 5.79 -10.49
N ARG A 37 -2.25 4.51 -10.38
CA ARG A 37 -3.14 3.40 -9.98
C ARG A 37 -2.78 2.78 -8.62
N GLY A 38 -1.69 3.21 -7.99
CA GLY A 38 -1.14 2.60 -6.79
C GLY A 38 -0.21 1.41 -7.08
N SER A 39 0.23 0.73 -6.02
CA SER A 39 1.12 -0.44 -6.10
C SER A 39 0.55 -1.53 -7.01
N LEU A 40 1.43 -2.22 -7.75
CA LEU A 40 1.07 -3.41 -8.53
C LEU A 40 0.84 -4.64 -7.64
N HIS A 41 1.16 -4.55 -6.34
CA HIS A 41 1.00 -5.62 -5.38
C HIS A 41 -0.49 -5.83 -5.04
N LEU A 42 -1.15 -6.75 -5.77
CA LEU A 42 -2.57 -7.05 -5.56
C LEU A 42 -2.86 -7.50 -4.12
N GLY A 43 -1.96 -8.28 -3.51
CA GLY A 43 -2.11 -8.75 -2.14
C GLY A 43 -2.28 -7.61 -1.12
N MET A 44 -1.66 -6.46 -1.36
CA MET A 44 -1.77 -5.30 -0.45
C MET A 44 -3.15 -4.65 -0.53
N ARG A 45 -3.79 -4.68 -1.71
CA ARG A 45 -5.17 -4.20 -1.86
C ARG A 45 -6.16 -5.11 -1.15
N VAL A 46 -5.93 -6.42 -1.22
CA VAL A 46 -6.74 -7.43 -0.52
C VAL A 46 -6.56 -7.30 0.99
N GLU A 47 -5.31 -7.18 1.47
CA GLU A 47 -5.00 -6.98 2.89
C GLU A 47 -5.69 -5.72 3.44
N ARG A 48 -5.62 -4.60 2.70
CA ARG A 48 -6.31 -3.36 3.10
C ARG A 48 -7.83 -3.54 3.20
N GLY A 49 -8.43 -4.28 2.26
CA GLY A 49 -9.85 -4.60 2.29
C GLY A 49 -10.24 -5.47 3.50
N ALA A 50 -9.43 -6.50 3.78
CA ALA A 50 -9.63 -7.36 4.95
C ALA A 50 -9.45 -6.59 6.27
N ALA A 51 -8.44 -5.72 6.37
CA ALA A 51 -8.21 -4.86 7.52
C ALA A 51 -9.37 -3.89 7.77
N LEU A 52 -9.98 -3.35 6.70
CA LEU A 52 -11.17 -2.50 6.83
C LEU A 52 -12.35 -3.28 7.42
N LEU A 53 -12.60 -4.50 6.94
CA LEU A 53 -13.65 -5.36 7.49
C LEU A 53 -13.37 -5.72 8.95
N ALA A 54 -12.13 -6.07 9.29
CA ALA A 54 -11.71 -6.35 10.66
C ALA A 54 -11.90 -5.14 11.58
N THR A 55 -11.57 -3.93 11.10
CA THR A 55 -11.76 -2.67 11.83
C THR A 55 -13.23 -2.40 12.10
N LEU A 56 -14.08 -2.52 11.09
CA LEU A 56 -15.54 -2.35 11.23
C LEU A 56 -16.11 -3.37 12.22
N TYR A 57 -15.69 -4.63 12.10
CA TYR A 57 -16.11 -5.69 13.00
C TYR A 57 -15.69 -5.43 14.45
N ALA A 58 -14.41 -5.11 14.68
CA ALA A 58 -13.88 -4.85 16.02
C ALA A 58 -14.54 -3.62 16.66
N ASN A 59 -14.79 -2.56 15.90
CA ASN A 59 -15.47 -1.37 16.42
C ASN A 59 -16.98 -1.58 16.64
N ALA A 60 -17.63 -2.43 15.86
CA ALA A 60 -19.04 -2.77 16.06
C ALA A 60 -19.28 -3.68 17.28
N HIS A 61 -18.28 -4.49 17.67
CA HIS A 61 -18.44 -5.51 18.71
C HIS A 61 -17.59 -5.27 19.97
N SER A 62 -16.70 -4.27 20.00
CA SER A 62 -15.97 -3.91 21.21
C SER A 62 -16.74 -2.90 22.06
N LYS A 63 -16.61 -3.01 23.38
CA LYS A 63 -17.20 -2.05 24.33
C LYS A 63 -16.49 -0.69 24.34
N ASN A 64 -15.21 -0.69 23.96
CA ASN A 64 -14.32 0.47 24.08
C ASN A 64 -13.98 1.11 22.73
N GLY A 65 -14.33 0.48 21.59
CA GLY A 65 -14.08 0.99 20.25
C GLY A 65 -12.62 1.36 20.00
N GLY A 66 -12.40 2.28 19.05
CA GLY A 66 -11.13 2.97 18.84
C GLY A 66 -10.09 2.21 18.01
N HIS A 67 -10.43 1.04 17.47
CA HIS A 67 -9.53 0.33 16.57
C HIS A 67 -9.38 1.09 15.25
N LYS A 68 -8.14 1.26 14.83
CA LYS A 68 -7.77 1.90 13.57
C LYS A 68 -7.51 0.86 12.50
N LEU A 69 -7.61 1.27 11.23
CA LEU A 69 -7.27 0.41 10.09
C LEU A 69 -5.87 -0.18 10.21
N TYR A 70 -4.90 0.66 10.60
CA TYR A 70 -3.49 0.29 10.68
C TYR A 70 -3.18 -0.70 11.82
N ASP A 71 -4.06 -0.86 12.82
CA ASP A 71 -3.92 -1.89 13.85
C ASP A 71 -3.99 -3.32 13.25
N PHE A 72 -4.61 -3.46 12.08
CA PHE A 72 -4.77 -4.72 11.34
C PHE A 72 -3.89 -4.80 10.08
N MET A 73 -2.97 -3.85 9.89
CA MET A 73 -2.07 -3.79 8.73
C MET A 73 -0.61 -3.71 9.20
N PRO A 74 0.01 -4.83 9.64
CA PRO A 74 1.33 -4.82 10.29
C PRO A 74 2.47 -4.36 9.36
N HIS A 75 2.24 -4.33 8.05
CA HIS A 75 3.20 -3.94 7.03
C HIS A 75 2.98 -2.54 6.47
N GLU A 76 1.96 -1.81 6.94
CA GLU A 76 1.67 -0.44 6.51
C GLU A 76 1.73 0.51 7.71
N GLU A 77 2.53 1.57 7.59
CA GLU A 77 2.64 2.59 8.63
C GLU A 77 1.43 3.53 8.59
N GLU A 78 0.90 3.88 9.77
CA GLU A 78 -0.14 4.92 9.87
C GLU A 78 0.45 6.26 9.39
N PRO A 79 -0.22 6.96 8.45
CA PRO A 79 0.24 8.26 7.97
C PRO A 79 0.39 9.24 9.13
N ALA A 80 1.55 9.90 9.20
CA ALA A 80 1.76 10.95 10.17
C ALA A 80 0.74 12.08 9.95
N VAL A 81 0.07 12.47 11.03
CA VAL A 81 -0.85 13.61 11.04
C VAL A 81 -0.04 14.89 10.82
N THR A 82 -0.51 15.78 9.95
CA THR A 82 0.18 17.06 9.75
C THR A 82 0.03 17.95 10.99
N LEU A 83 0.94 18.91 11.18
CA LEU A 83 0.85 19.86 12.30
C LEU A 83 -0.50 20.58 12.32
N GLU A 84 -0.98 21.02 11.15
CA GLU A 84 -2.28 21.67 10.99
C GLU A 84 -3.45 20.79 11.43
N GLN A 85 -3.42 19.50 11.05
CA GLN A 85 -4.44 18.53 11.45
C GLN A 85 -4.38 18.22 12.95
N ALA A 86 -3.18 18.20 13.55
CA ALA A 86 -3.01 17.98 14.98
C ALA A 86 -3.50 19.19 15.81
N MET A 87 -3.26 20.42 15.34
CA MET A 87 -3.77 21.63 16.01
C MET A 87 -5.31 21.67 16.03
N ALA A 88 -5.96 21.11 15.01
CA ALA A 88 -7.42 21.05 14.92
C ALA A 88 -8.06 20.07 15.91
N THR A 89 -7.30 19.21 16.60
CA THR A 89 -7.84 18.28 17.60
C THR A 89 -7.65 18.75 19.05
N TRP A 90 -7.06 19.93 19.28
CA TRP A 90 -6.74 20.47 20.62
C TRP A 90 -7.88 21.26 21.29
N HIS A 91 -9.13 20.90 21.02
CA HIS A 91 -10.29 21.56 21.62
C HIS A 91 -10.52 21.12 23.07
#